data_AF-A0A7S0UI96-F1
#
_entry.id   AF-A0A7S0UI96-F1
#
_cell.length_a   1.000
_cell.length_b   1.000
_cell.length_c   1.000
_cell.angle_alpha   90.00
_cell.angle_beta   90.00
_cell.angle_gamma   90.00
#
_symmetry.space_group_name_H-M   'P 1'
#
loop_
_entity.id
_entity.type
_entity.pdbx_description
1 polymer ?
#
loop_
_entity_poly.entity_id
_entity_poly.type
_entity_poly.pdbx_seq_one_letter_code
_entity_poly.pdbx_strand_id
1 'polypeptide(L)'
;VESTDPHYIRCLKPNDLAKPKMLTRKRLTEQLRYGGVLEAVRVARAGYPVRLVHGQFYQRFRMLLPHISDEKLPWSVEGQDSQSLCMKLIDICLEEGEKSKTKGVLDPKEAGIGRFEKIRRMQHQPKPMGFPKTDVQNGKTKVFMRKPPHDALEAHRTFHQSASATMIQCWVRGLEQRHRYLITQDALLTIQRCYRGYKGRARWTSLRRASASLLLTNHYRMQLSRRKFVRARKGTYKFQAAFRGVQTRRLLAAIKVATFYRKYRAEKAFKMLKSAVIALQCKIRVIIAKKAINGLKGEQKNIGKLRQNNERLKMEMNSLEAMLA
;
A
#
# COMPACT_ATOMS: atom_id res chain seq x y z
N VAL A 1 40.26 78.96 -49.39
CA VAL A 1 40.23 77.91 -48.33
C VAL A 1 39.73 78.48 -47.01
N GLU A 2 40.18 79.67 -46.59
CA GLU A 2 39.75 80.27 -45.31
C GLU A 2 38.25 80.63 -45.23
N SER A 3 37.57 80.78 -46.37
CA SER A 3 36.13 81.00 -46.46
C SER A 3 35.28 79.72 -46.64
N THR A 4 35.92 78.55 -46.70
CA THR A 4 35.27 77.26 -47.00
C THR A 4 35.50 76.27 -45.86
N ASP A 5 34.53 75.41 -45.57
CA ASP A 5 34.71 74.34 -44.57
C ASP A 5 35.51 73.17 -45.18
N PRO A 6 36.75 72.91 -44.72
CA PRO A 6 37.62 71.94 -45.38
C PRO A 6 37.32 70.50 -44.94
N HIS A 7 37.12 69.61 -45.91
CA HIS A 7 37.00 68.17 -45.68
C HIS A 7 38.29 67.45 -46.10
N TYR A 8 38.86 66.66 -45.20
CA TYR A 8 40.15 66.00 -45.42
C TYR A 8 40.00 64.51 -45.69
N ILE A 9 40.57 64.03 -46.80
CA ILE A 9 40.74 62.61 -47.11
C ILE A 9 42.24 62.31 -47.13
N ARG A 10 42.68 61.29 -46.39
CA ARG A 10 44.07 60.83 -46.32
C ARG A 10 44.19 59.46 -46.97
N CYS A 11 44.77 59.41 -48.17
CA CYS A 11 45.03 58.16 -48.87
C CYS A 11 46.28 57.48 -48.30
N LEU A 12 46.21 56.17 -48.04
CA LEU A 12 47.32 55.37 -47.52
C LEU A 12 47.68 54.28 -48.53
N LYS A 13 48.96 54.16 -48.87
CA LYS A 13 49.49 53.08 -49.72
C LYS A 13 49.77 51.84 -48.87
N PRO A 14 49.05 50.71 -49.01
CA PRO A 14 49.19 49.57 -48.10
C PRO A 14 50.52 48.82 -48.28
N ASN A 15 51.07 48.78 -49.49
CA ASN A 15 52.37 48.19 -49.82
C ASN A 15 52.94 48.76 -51.13
N ASP A 16 54.25 48.65 -51.33
CA ASP A 16 54.92 49.19 -52.53
C ASP A 16 54.86 48.27 -53.76
N LEU A 17 54.54 47.00 -53.57
CA LEU A 17 54.45 45.98 -54.63
C LEU A 17 53.07 45.93 -55.30
N ALA A 18 52.17 46.86 -54.98
CA ALA A 18 50.78 46.90 -55.48
C ALA A 18 49.98 45.59 -55.29
N LYS A 19 50.32 44.79 -54.27
CA LYS A 19 49.62 43.51 -54.01
C LYS A 19 48.33 43.76 -53.22
N PRO A 20 47.19 43.17 -53.60
CA PRO A 20 45.97 43.25 -52.81
C PRO A 20 46.16 42.55 -51.45
N LYS A 21 45.48 43.04 -50.42
CA LYS A 21 45.48 42.47 -49.04
C LYS A 21 46.85 42.35 -48.35
N MET A 22 47.90 42.94 -48.91
CA MET A 22 49.22 42.97 -48.29
C MET A 22 49.46 44.31 -47.61
N LEU A 23 49.79 44.27 -46.31
CA LEU A 23 49.95 45.47 -45.49
C LEU A 23 51.38 45.54 -44.92
N THR A 24 52.15 46.52 -45.36
CA THR A 24 53.52 46.76 -44.88
C THR A 24 53.48 47.74 -43.71
N ARG A 25 53.59 47.22 -42.48
CA ARG A 25 53.47 48.03 -41.24
C ARG A 25 54.44 49.23 -41.20
N LYS A 26 55.73 49.01 -41.49
CA LYS A 26 56.74 50.09 -41.49
C LYS A 26 56.32 51.24 -42.41
N ARG A 27 55.96 50.88 -43.64
CA ARG A 27 55.52 51.83 -44.67
C ARG A 27 54.30 52.63 -44.20
N LEU A 28 53.26 51.98 -43.66
CA LEU A 28 52.08 52.67 -43.15
C LEU A 28 52.37 53.59 -41.95
N THR A 29 53.19 53.15 -41.00
CA THR A 29 53.56 53.98 -39.85
C THR A 29 54.27 55.26 -40.29
N GLU A 30 55.12 55.19 -41.31
CA GLU A 30 55.74 56.36 -41.92
C GLU A 30 54.69 57.31 -42.52
N GLN A 31 53.72 56.79 -43.29
CA GLN A 31 52.66 57.63 -43.89
C GLN A 31 51.77 58.29 -42.86
N LEU A 32 51.49 57.61 -41.75
CA LEU A 32 50.73 58.17 -40.66
C LEU A 32 51.51 59.28 -39.92
N ARG A 33 52.85 59.16 -39.83
CA ARG A 33 53.73 60.22 -39.29
C ARG A 33 53.79 61.43 -40.22
N TYR A 34 54.27 61.27 -41.45
CA TYR A 34 54.44 62.41 -42.35
C TYR A 34 53.10 63.00 -42.82
N GLY A 35 52.04 62.20 -42.86
CA GLY A 35 50.68 62.66 -43.16
C GLY A 35 50.01 63.42 -42.01
N GLY A 36 50.70 63.58 -40.87
CA GLY A 36 50.20 64.29 -39.68
C GLY A 36 49.03 63.61 -38.99
N VAL A 37 48.73 62.35 -39.33
CA VAL A 37 47.59 61.61 -38.75
C VAL A 37 47.87 61.29 -37.28
N LEU A 38 49.10 60.90 -36.94
CA LEU A 38 49.46 60.63 -35.54
C LEU A 38 49.39 61.90 -34.68
N GLU A 39 49.85 63.03 -35.21
CA GLU A 39 49.79 64.34 -34.57
C GLU A 39 48.35 64.82 -34.42
N ALA A 40 47.51 64.66 -35.44
CA ALA A 40 46.08 64.95 -35.37
C ALA A 40 45.39 64.08 -34.32
N VAL A 41 45.72 62.79 -34.24
CA VAL A 41 45.24 61.89 -33.18
C VAL A 41 45.76 62.33 -31.82
N ARG A 42 47.02 62.79 -31.72
CA ARG A 42 47.61 63.28 -30.46
C ARG A 42 46.86 64.50 -29.95
N VAL A 43 46.57 65.47 -30.82
CA VAL A 43 45.77 66.66 -30.50
C VAL A 43 44.34 66.27 -30.13
N ALA A 44 43.70 65.38 -30.89
CA ALA A 44 42.36 64.90 -30.59
C ALA A 44 42.28 64.17 -29.24
N ARG A 45 43.32 63.43 -28.86
CA ARG A 45 43.44 62.76 -27.54
C ARG A 45 43.78 63.72 -26.40
N ALA A 46 44.48 64.81 -26.69
CA ALA A 46 44.73 65.88 -25.72
C ALA A 46 43.45 66.70 -25.40
N GLY A 47 42.48 66.71 -26.31
CA GLY A 47 41.12 67.18 -26.06
C GLY A 47 40.19 66.09 -25.50
N TYR A 48 38.97 66.03 -26.03
CA TYR A 48 37.93 65.08 -25.63
C TYR A 48 37.61 64.11 -26.79
N PRO A 49 38.32 62.97 -26.87
CA PRO A 49 38.14 62.00 -27.95
C PRO A 49 36.80 61.26 -27.87
N VAL A 50 36.19 61.13 -26.69
CA VAL A 50 34.89 60.47 -26.51
C VAL A 50 33.78 61.53 -26.55
N ARG A 51 32.82 61.35 -27.45
CA ARG A 51 31.71 62.30 -27.67
C ARG A 51 30.41 61.54 -27.77
N LEU A 52 29.52 61.68 -26.79
CA LEU A 52 28.24 60.96 -26.75
C LEU A 52 27.07 61.94 -26.72
N VAL A 53 26.02 61.68 -27.50
CA VAL A 53 24.78 62.47 -27.45
C VAL A 53 24.15 62.31 -26.06
N HIS A 54 23.56 63.38 -25.50
CA HIS A 54 23.01 63.36 -24.14
C HIS A 54 22.07 62.17 -23.87
N GLY A 55 21.09 61.93 -24.74
CA GLY A 55 20.17 60.79 -24.58
C GLY A 55 20.88 59.43 -24.55
N GLN A 56 21.87 59.22 -25.42
CA GLN A 56 22.65 57.97 -25.47
C GLN A 56 23.53 57.81 -24.22
N PHE A 57 24.17 58.89 -23.77
CA PHE A 57 24.98 58.87 -22.55
C PHE A 57 24.12 58.52 -21.34
N TYR A 58 22.97 59.19 -21.21
CA TYR A 58 22.06 58.99 -20.09
C TYR A 58 21.52 57.57 -20.03
N GLN A 59 20.92 57.07 -21.12
CA GLN A 59 20.38 55.70 -21.17
C GLN A 59 21.47 54.65 -20.90
N ARG A 60 22.70 54.88 -21.38
CA ARG A 60 23.81 53.94 -21.19
C ARG A 60 24.28 53.85 -19.75
N PHE A 61 24.37 54.97 -19.04
CA PHE A 61 24.98 55.05 -17.71
C PHE A 61 23.99 55.24 -16.55
N ARG A 62 22.70 55.52 -16.81
CA ARG A 62 21.64 55.59 -15.78
C ARG A 62 21.56 54.33 -14.92
N MET A 63 21.88 53.17 -15.51
CA MET A 63 21.90 51.88 -14.81
C MET A 63 22.95 51.74 -13.70
N LEU A 64 23.92 52.67 -13.62
CA LEU A 64 24.93 52.69 -12.55
C LEU A 64 24.33 53.11 -11.21
N LEU A 65 23.23 53.85 -11.22
CA LEU A 65 22.61 54.45 -10.04
C LEU A 65 21.17 53.97 -9.82
N PRO A 66 20.90 52.65 -9.74
CA PRO A 66 19.52 52.13 -9.67
C PRO A 66 18.81 52.45 -8.35
N HIS A 67 19.56 52.80 -7.30
CA HIS A 67 19.04 53.09 -5.96
C HIS A 67 18.59 54.56 -5.80
N ILE A 68 18.92 55.44 -6.74
CA ILE A 68 18.50 56.83 -6.71
C ILE A 68 17.03 56.92 -7.17
N SER A 69 16.23 57.71 -6.44
CA SER A 69 14.81 57.91 -6.72
C SER A 69 14.58 58.51 -8.11
N ASP A 70 13.46 58.12 -8.71
CA ASP A 70 13.05 58.56 -10.06
C ASP A 70 12.82 60.08 -10.12
N GLU A 71 12.42 60.69 -8.99
CA GLU A 71 12.30 62.15 -8.85
C GLU A 71 13.63 62.89 -9.06
N LYS A 72 14.75 62.30 -8.61
CA LYS A 72 16.09 62.92 -8.73
C LYS A 72 16.74 62.61 -10.07
N LEU A 73 16.60 61.37 -10.53
CA LEU A 73 17.16 60.87 -11.78
C LEU A 73 16.12 59.95 -12.44
N PRO A 74 15.33 60.45 -13.39
CA PRO A 74 14.28 59.66 -14.02
C PRO A 74 14.83 58.58 -14.96
N TRP A 75 14.09 57.51 -15.22
CA TRP A 75 14.51 56.52 -16.23
C TRP A 75 14.20 56.96 -17.67
N SER A 76 13.17 57.78 -17.86
CA SER A 76 12.84 58.37 -19.16
C SER A 76 13.48 59.75 -19.32
N VAL A 77 13.95 60.04 -20.54
CA VAL A 77 14.54 61.34 -20.91
C VAL A 77 13.49 62.26 -21.56
N GLU A 78 12.29 61.75 -21.84
CA GLU A 78 11.24 62.49 -22.54
C GLU A 78 10.74 63.70 -21.73
N GLY A 79 10.69 64.87 -22.37
CA GLY A 79 10.19 66.11 -21.77
C GLY A 79 11.14 66.81 -20.80
N GLN A 80 12.38 66.31 -20.62
CA GLN A 80 13.37 66.90 -19.72
C GLN A 80 14.62 67.38 -20.44
N ASP A 81 15.30 68.36 -19.83
CA ASP A 81 16.59 68.81 -20.33
C ASP A 81 17.66 67.71 -20.16
N SER A 82 17.96 67.04 -21.27
CA SER A 82 18.95 65.96 -21.32
C SER A 82 20.35 66.45 -20.90
N GLN A 83 20.66 67.73 -21.09
CA GLN A 83 21.95 68.31 -20.73
C GLN A 83 22.12 68.33 -19.21
N SER A 84 21.16 68.91 -18.47
CA SER A 84 21.19 68.94 -17.00
C SER A 84 21.16 67.53 -16.38
N LEU A 85 20.42 66.59 -16.97
CA LEU A 85 20.37 65.20 -16.51
C LEU A 85 21.73 64.50 -16.61
N CYS A 86 22.47 64.71 -17.70
CA CYS A 86 23.81 64.15 -17.85
C CYS A 86 24.78 64.71 -16.80
N MET A 87 24.71 66.02 -16.50
CA MET A 87 25.52 66.63 -15.44
C MET A 87 25.19 66.07 -14.06
N LYS A 88 23.90 66.01 -13.71
CA LYS A 88 23.45 65.43 -12.44
C LYS A 88 23.91 63.98 -12.28
N LEU A 89 23.82 63.19 -13.36
CA LEU A 89 24.29 61.80 -13.37
C LEU A 89 25.80 61.72 -13.07
N ILE A 90 26.62 62.53 -13.74
CA ILE A 90 28.07 62.55 -13.52
C ILE A 90 28.40 62.98 -12.09
N ASP A 91 27.74 64.01 -11.57
CA ASP A 91 27.97 64.52 -10.22
C ASP A 91 27.63 63.47 -9.16
N ILE A 92 26.48 62.81 -9.26
CA ILE A 92 26.09 61.74 -8.33
C ILE A 92 27.03 60.52 -8.45
N CYS A 93 27.45 60.17 -9.66
CA CYS A 93 28.44 59.10 -9.87
C CYS A 93 29.77 59.39 -9.16
N LEU A 94 30.25 60.64 -9.18
CA LEU A 94 31.47 61.04 -8.48
C LEU A 94 31.27 61.04 -6.96
N GLU A 95 30.13 61.52 -6.46
CA GLU A 95 29.80 61.49 -5.03
C GLU A 95 29.76 60.05 -4.48
N GLU A 96 29.13 59.12 -5.20
CA GLU A 96 29.10 57.70 -4.82
C GLU A 96 30.50 57.06 -4.88
N GLY A 97 31.33 57.48 -5.83
CA GLY A 97 32.72 57.08 -5.93
C GLY A 97 33.55 57.49 -4.70
N GLU A 98 33.37 58.71 -4.20
CA GLU A 98 34.03 59.18 -2.97
C GLU A 98 33.54 58.44 -1.72
N LYS A 99 32.22 58.17 -1.61
CA LYS A 99 31.67 57.34 -0.52
C LYS A 99 32.22 55.91 -0.52
N SER A 100 32.53 55.37 -1.70
CA SER A 100 33.13 54.04 -1.81
C SER A 100 34.59 54.00 -1.32
N LYS A 101 35.34 55.11 -1.41
CA LYS A 101 36.71 55.17 -0.88
C LYS A 101 36.72 55.18 0.65
N THR A 102 35.80 55.90 1.28
CA THR A 102 35.74 56.05 2.74
C THR A 102 35.24 54.80 3.45
N LYS A 103 34.37 54.00 2.81
CA LYS A 103 33.83 52.76 3.41
C LYS A 103 34.82 51.58 3.46
N GLY A 104 35.98 51.66 2.78
CA GLY A 104 36.96 50.58 2.74
C GLY A 104 36.43 49.28 2.10
N VAL A 105 37.31 48.28 1.94
CA VAL A 105 36.91 46.94 1.49
C VAL A 105 36.37 46.17 2.71
N LEU A 106 35.07 46.31 2.98
CA LEU A 106 34.37 45.55 4.03
C LEU A 106 34.37 44.04 3.69
N ASP A 107 34.61 43.19 4.68
CA ASP A 107 34.81 41.74 4.47
C ASP A 107 33.50 41.10 3.95
N PRO A 108 33.53 40.34 2.83
CA PRO A 108 32.34 39.65 2.30
C PRO A 108 31.64 38.71 3.29
N LYS A 109 32.32 38.33 4.38
CA LYS A 109 31.82 37.43 5.42
C LYS A 109 31.07 38.12 6.56
N GLU A 110 30.98 39.45 6.59
CA GLU A 110 30.23 40.17 7.63
C GLU A 110 28.77 39.71 7.74
N ALA A 111 28.28 39.58 8.97
CA ALA A 111 26.91 39.20 9.27
C ALA A 111 25.94 40.35 8.92
N GLY A 112 24.79 40.03 8.33
CA GLY A 112 23.77 41.01 7.91
C GLY A 112 23.83 41.42 6.42
N ILE A 113 24.86 41.03 5.68
CA ILE A 113 24.94 41.29 4.24
C ILE A 113 24.01 40.36 3.46
N GLY A 114 23.10 40.95 2.68
CA GLY A 114 22.21 40.21 1.78
C GLY A 114 22.97 39.38 0.74
N ARG A 115 22.39 38.26 0.29
CA ARG A 115 23.01 37.34 -0.69
C ARG A 115 23.52 38.06 -1.94
N PHE A 116 22.76 39.06 -2.41
CA PHE A 116 23.13 39.87 -3.56
C PHE A 116 24.45 40.60 -3.38
N GLU A 117 24.59 41.29 -2.26
CA GLU A 117 25.75 42.09 -1.94
C GLU A 117 26.98 41.20 -1.73
N LYS A 118 26.79 39.98 -1.19
CA LYS A 118 27.87 38.96 -1.15
C LYS A 118 28.35 38.56 -2.55
N ILE A 119 27.44 38.30 -3.49
CA ILE A 119 27.81 37.94 -4.87
C ILE A 119 28.59 39.08 -5.53
N ARG A 120 28.12 40.33 -5.37
CA ARG A 120 28.82 41.51 -5.88
C ARG A 120 30.21 41.67 -5.27
N ARG A 121 30.36 41.46 -3.97
CA ARG A 121 31.65 41.57 -3.26
C ARG A 121 32.63 40.43 -3.58
N MET A 122 32.14 39.26 -3.98
CA MET A 122 32.99 38.15 -4.44
C MET A 122 33.56 38.36 -5.85
N GLN A 123 32.99 39.28 -6.64
CA GLN A 123 33.51 39.62 -7.96
C GLN A 123 34.62 40.67 -7.87
N HIS A 124 35.50 40.71 -8.87
CA HIS A 124 36.54 41.73 -8.94
C HIS A 124 35.91 43.11 -9.15
N GLN A 125 35.89 43.92 -8.08
CA GLN A 125 35.29 45.24 -8.12
C GLN A 125 36.17 46.20 -8.94
N PRO A 126 35.56 47.00 -9.85
CA PRO A 126 36.29 48.06 -10.52
C PRO A 126 36.77 49.09 -9.49
N LYS A 127 37.84 49.82 -9.84
CA LYS A 127 38.35 50.92 -9.00
C LYS A 127 37.23 51.93 -8.69
N PRO A 128 37.17 52.51 -7.48
CA PRO A 128 36.19 53.54 -7.15
C PRO A 128 36.15 54.65 -8.20
N MET A 129 34.95 55.14 -8.48
CA MET A 129 34.74 56.13 -9.54
C MET A 129 35.33 57.48 -9.12
N GLY A 130 36.57 57.73 -9.53
CA GLY A 130 37.27 58.96 -9.21
C GLY A 130 38.03 59.45 -10.43
N PHE A 131 37.53 60.52 -11.05
CA PHE A 131 38.23 61.24 -12.11
C PHE A 131 38.01 62.75 -11.94
N PRO A 132 38.96 63.59 -12.38
CA PRO A 132 38.80 65.03 -12.32
C PRO A 132 37.57 65.49 -13.11
N LYS A 133 36.75 66.36 -12.52
CA LYS A 133 35.59 66.94 -13.22
C LYS A 133 36.01 67.71 -14.49
N THR A 134 37.26 68.19 -14.55
CA THR A 134 37.85 68.82 -15.74
C THR A 134 37.95 67.89 -16.95
N ASP A 135 37.95 66.57 -16.74
CA ASP A 135 38.10 65.59 -17.82
C ASP A 135 36.77 65.22 -18.49
N VAL A 136 35.67 65.81 -18.00
CA VAL A 136 34.34 65.67 -18.56
C VAL A 136 33.73 67.06 -18.75
N GLN A 137 33.35 67.39 -19.98
CA GLN A 137 32.68 68.64 -20.31
C GLN A 137 31.33 68.35 -20.95
N ASN A 138 30.33 69.13 -20.58
CA ASN A 138 28.99 69.01 -21.15
C ASN A 138 28.77 70.12 -22.16
N GLY A 139 28.65 69.76 -23.44
CA GLY A 139 28.33 70.70 -24.50
C GLY A 139 26.82 70.90 -24.65
N LYS A 140 26.42 71.64 -25.69
CA LYS A 140 24.98 71.89 -25.98
C LYS A 140 24.22 70.61 -26.35
N THR A 141 24.88 69.67 -27.02
CA THR A 141 24.22 68.45 -27.57
C THR A 141 24.88 67.14 -27.16
N LYS A 142 26.12 67.20 -26.64
CA LYS A 142 26.95 66.03 -26.38
C LYS A 142 27.75 66.19 -25.09
N VAL A 143 27.96 65.07 -24.42
CA VAL A 143 28.96 64.91 -23.36
C VAL A 143 30.32 64.60 -24.00
N PHE A 144 31.33 65.38 -23.64
CA PHE A 144 32.70 65.27 -24.09
C PHE A 144 33.55 64.71 -22.94
N MET A 145 34.23 63.58 -23.16
CA MET A 145 35.04 62.94 -22.14
C MET A 145 36.43 62.62 -22.66
N ARG A 146 37.41 62.71 -21.75
CA ARG A 146 38.68 62.02 -21.94
C ARG A 146 38.47 60.50 -21.84
N LYS A 147 39.49 59.75 -22.25
CA LYS A 147 39.47 58.29 -22.22
C LYS A 147 39.32 57.71 -20.80
N PRO A 148 40.03 58.20 -19.76
CA PRO A 148 39.96 57.61 -18.42
C PRO A 148 38.56 57.68 -17.75
N PRO A 149 37.84 58.83 -17.75
CA PRO A 149 36.46 58.87 -17.23
C PRO A 149 35.50 57.91 -17.93
N HIS A 150 35.58 57.84 -19.26
CA HIS A 150 34.75 56.92 -20.05
C HIS A 150 35.01 55.46 -19.67
N ASP A 151 36.29 55.07 -19.61
CA ASP A 151 36.66 53.68 -19.31
C ASP A 151 36.30 53.31 -17.86
N ALA A 152 36.33 54.27 -16.92
CA ALA A 152 35.83 54.08 -15.56
C ALA A 152 34.32 53.83 -15.54
N LEU A 153 33.51 54.65 -16.23
CA LEU A 153 32.06 54.45 -16.33
C LEU A 153 31.72 53.10 -16.97
N GLU A 154 32.42 52.69 -18.02
CA GLU A 154 32.18 51.43 -18.71
C GLU A 154 32.62 50.21 -17.89
N ALA A 155 33.71 50.33 -17.11
CA ALA A 155 34.14 49.28 -16.17
C ALA A 155 33.08 49.02 -15.09
N HIS A 156 32.51 50.08 -14.50
CA HIS A 156 31.40 49.95 -13.55
C HIS A 156 30.14 49.38 -14.20
N ARG A 157 29.82 49.79 -15.44
CA ARG A 157 28.65 49.30 -16.17
C ARG A 157 28.74 47.79 -16.42
N THR A 158 29.86 47.34 -16.95
CA THR A 158 30.11 45.92 -17.25
C THR A 158 30.12 45.06 -15.99
N PHE A 159 30.66 45.58 -14.88
CA PHE A 159 30.57 44.93 -13.57
C PHE A 159 29.12 44.77 -13.10
N HIS A 160 28.31 45.84 -13.11
CA HIS A 160 26.91 45.76 -12.70
C HIS A 160 26.08 44.81 -13.56
N GLN A 161 26.32 44.78 -14.88
CA GLN A 161 25.68 43.83 -15.79
C GLN A 161 26.07 42.38 -15.47
N SER A 162 27.37 42.12 -15.30
CA SER A 162 27.88 40.78 -14.99
C SER A 162 27.36 40.28 -13.65
N ALA A 163 27.39 41.12 -12.61
CA ALA A 163 26.85 40.80 -11.30
C ALA A 163 25.35 40.47 -11.36
N SER A 164 24.57 41.26 -12.11
CA SER A 164 23.14 41.04 -12.27
C SER A 164 22.85 39.75 -13.05
N ALA A 165 23.63 39.45 -14.10
CA ALA A 165 23.52 38.19 -14.82
C ALA A 165 23.85 36.99 -13.93
N THR A 166 24.91 37.06 -13.13
CA THR A 166 25.27 36.01 -12.17
C THR A 166 24.16 35.76 -11.16
N MET A 167 23.48 36.81 -10.67
CA MET A 167 22.34 36.63 -9.78
C MET A 167 21.23 35.79 -10.41
N ILE A 168 20.82 36.18 -11.62
CA ILE A 168 19.73 35.51 -12.34
C ILE A 168 20.12 34.05 -12.58
N GLN A 169 21.36 33.81 -13.02
CA GLN A 169 21.89 32.47 -13.23
C GLN A 169 21.90 31.62 -11.95
N CYS A 170 22.36 32.18 -10.83
CA CYS A 170 22.36 31.49 -9.54
C CYS A 170 20.95 31.14 -9.07
N TRP A 171 19.98 32.06 -9.26
CA TRP A 171 18.59 31.82 -8.90
C TRP A 171 17.96 30.73 -9.76
N VAL A 172 18.12 30.80 -11.09
CA VAL A 172 17.63 29.79 -12.04
C VAL A 172 18.22 28.40 -11.73
N ARG A 173 19.54 28.30 -11.54
CA ARG A 173 20.20 27.05 -11.15
C ARG A 173 19.66 26.50 -9.83
N GLY A 174 19.39 27.38 -8.86
CA GLY A 174 18.79 27.01 -7.59
C GLY A 174 17.37 26.46 -7.74
N LEU A 175 16.53 27.08 -8.57
CA LEU A 175 15.18 26.61 -8.87
C LEU A 175 15.21 25.25 -9.58
N GLU A 176 16.07 25.09 -10.57
CA GLU A 176 16.24 23.83 -11.31
C GLU A 176 16.68 22.70 -10.37
N GLN A 177 17.62 22.97 -9.47
CA GLN A 177 18.06 21.99 -8.48
C GLN A 177 16.96 21.66 -7.47
N ARG A 178 16.20 22.66 -7.01
CA ARG A 178 15.04 22.44 -6.12
C ARG A 178 13.99 21.56 -6.79
N HIS A 179 13.70 21.79 -8.05
CA HIS A 179 12.75 20.99 -8.80
C HIS A 179 13.21 19.52 -8.91
N ARG A 180 14.48 19.29 -9.29
CA ARG A 180 15.08 17.94 -9.33
C ARG A 180 15.05 17.24 -7.97
N TYR A 181 15.34 17.97 -6.89
CA TYR A 181 15.30 17.45 -5.52
C TYR A 181 13.89 16.97 -5.14
N LEU A 182 12.85 17.77 -5.43
CA LEU A 182 11.47 17.42 -5.09
C LEU A 182 11.00 16.15 -5.84
N ILE A 183 11.33 16.02 -7.13
CA ILE A 183 11.03 14.81 -7.91
C ILE A 183 11.70 13.58 -7.30
N THR A 184 12.99 13.70 -6.96
CA THR A 184 13.75 12.60 -6.36
C THR A 184 13.20 12.20 -5.00
N GLN A 185 12.83 13.20 -4.18
CA GLN A 185 12.26 12.99 -2.85
C GLN A 185 10.91 12.27 -2.94
N ASP A 186 10.04 12.65 -3.87
CA ASP A 186 8.74 12.01 -4.04
C ASP A 186 8.88 10.55 -4.53
N ALA A 187 9.78 10.30 -5.48
CA ALA A 187 10.11 8.95 -5.93
C ALA A 187 10.63 8.07 -4.78
N LEU A 188 11.54 8.60 -3.96
CA LEU A 188 12.07 7.90 -2.78
C LEU A 188 10.96 7.56 -1.78
N LEU A 189 10.11 8.53 -1.44
CA LEU A 189 9.01 8.33 -0.51
C LEU A 189 8.01 7.30 -1.04
N THR A 190 7.73 7.30 -2.34
CA THR A 190 6.87 6.32 -2.99
C THR A 190 7.44 4.91 -2.85
N ILE A 191 8.73 4.71 -3.16
CA ILE A 191 9.41 3.41 -2.99
C ILE A 191 9.38 2.97 -1.53
N GLN A 192 9.68 3.86 -0.59
CA GLN A 192 9.65 3.55 0.84
C GLN A 192 8.26 3.11 1.31
N ARG A 193 7.20 3.80 0.88
CA ARG A 193 5.80 3.45 1.18
C ARG A 193 5.45 2.06 0.62
N CYS A 194 5.78 1.80 -0.64
CA CYS A 194 5.56 0.51 -1.29
C CYS A 194 6.29 -0.62 -0.55
N TYR A 195 7.56 -0.41 -0.20
CA TYR A 195 8.37 -1.40 0.52
C TYR A 195 7.82 -1.70 1.92
N ARG A 196 7.46 -0.66 2.69
CA ARG A 196 6.83 -0.83 4.01
C ARG A 196 5.53 -1.65 3.89
N GLY A 197 4.71 -1.37 2.86
CA GLY A 197 3.51 -2.14 2.56
C GLY A 197 3.80 -3.60 2.20
N TYR A 198 4.80 -3.85 1.34
CA TYR A 198 5.23 -5.20 0.98
C TYR A 198 5.69 -6.00 2.20
N LYS A 199 6.57 -5.43 3.02
CA LYS A 199 7.09 -6.08 4.24
C LYS A 199 5.96 -6.42 5.21
N GLY A 200 4.97 -5.53 5.36
CA GLY A 200 3.78 -5.77 6.17
C GLY A 200 2.94 -6.95 5.66
N ARG A 201 2.63 -6.99 4.36
CA ARG A 201 1.87 -8.08 3.73
C ARG A 201 2.60 -9.41 3.80
N ALA A 202 3.91 -9.42 3.53
CA ALA A 202 4.73 -10.63 3.64
C ALA A 202 4.67 -11.22 5.06
N ARG A 203 4.80 -10.37 6.10
CA ARG A 203 4.65 -10.80 7.49
C ARG A 203 3.25 -11.35 7.79
N TRP A 204 2.20 -10.66 7.37
CA TRP A 204 0.81 -11.11 7.55
C TRP A 204 0.55 -12.47 6.92
N THR A 205 0.98 -12.68 5.66
CA THR A 205 0.80 -13.97 4.98
C THR A 205 1.54 -15.11 5.68
N SER A 206 2.74 -14.87 6.20
CA SER A 206 3.49 -15.85 7.00
C SER A 206 2.75 -16.23 8.28
N LEU A 207 2.29 -15.23 9.05
CA LEU A 207 1.50 -15.45 10.27
C LEU A 207 0.19 -16.19 9.98
N ARG A 208 -0.55 -15.78 8.95
CA ARG A 208 -1.79 -16.44 8.54
C ARG A 208 -1.58 -17.91 8.18
N ARG A 209 -0.50 -18.23 7.46
CA ARG A 209 -0.13 -19.62 7.13
C ARG A 209 0.22 -20.42 8.39
N ALA A 210 0.98 -19.85 9.32
CA ALA A 210 1.33 -20.50 10.58
C ALA A 210 0.08 -20.80 11.43
N SER A 211 -0.83 -19.82 11.58
CA SER A 211 -2.10 -20.01 12.30
C SER A 211 -2.99 -21.06 11.63
N ALA A 212 -3.11 -21.05 10.30
CA ALA A 212 -3.88 -22.07 9.58
C ALA A 212 -3.30 -23.48 9.78
N SER A 213 -1.97 -23.63 9.72
CA SER A 213 -1.29 -24.89 10.00
C SER A 213 -1.55 -25.39 11.43
N LEU A 214 -1.50 -24.49 12.42
CA LEU A 214 -1.80 -24.83 13.81
C LEU A 214 -3.25 -25.29 13.99
N LEU A 215 -4.21 -24.60 13.38
CA LEU A 215 -5.62 -24.99 13.41
C LEU A 215 -5.82 -26.40 12.81
N LEU A 216 -5.25 -26.65 11.64
CA LEU A 216 -5.33 -27.96 10.97
C LEU A 216 -4.75 -29.08 11.83
N THR A 217 -3.54 -28.87 12.38
CA THR A 217 -2.88 -29.87 13.23
C THR A 217 -3.66 -30.11 14.53
N ASN A 218 -4.20 -29.08 15.16
CA ASN A 218 -5.04 -29.21 16.36
C ASN A 218 -6.35 -29.96 16.06
N HIS A 219 -7.05 -29.61 14.98
CA HIS A 219 -8.27 -30.31 14.57
C HIS A 219 -7.99 -31.78 14.24
N TYR A 220 -6.89 -32.06 13.56
CA TYR A 220 -6.47 -33.42 13.25
C TYR A 220 -6.19 -34.24 14.52
N ARG A 221 -5.39 -33.70 15.46
CA ARG A 221 -5.08 -34.35 16.74
C ARG A 221 -6.34 -34.60 17.57
N MET A 222 -7.23 -33.62 17.64
CA MET A 222 -8.52 -33.73 18.32
C MET A 222 -9.40 -34.82 17.71
N GLN A 223 -9.53 -34.87 16.38
CA GLN A 223 -10.31 -35.89 15.68
C GLN A 223 -9.73 -37.30 15.87
N LEU A 224 -8.41 -37.44 15.90
CA LEU A 224 -7.75 -38.71 16.19
C LEU A 224 -8.10 -39.21 17.61
N SER A 225 -8.02 -38.33 18.61
CA SER A 225 -8.41 -38.64 20.00
C SER A 225 -9.89 -39.03 20.09
N ARG A 226 -10.79 -38.26 19.46
CA ARG A 226 -12.22 -38.56 19.41
C ARG A 226 -12.52 -39.92 18.77
N ARG A 227 -11.86 -40.26 17.67
CA ARG A 227 -12.02 -41.57 17.01
C ARG A 227 -11.61 -42.73 17.92
N LYS A 228 -10.47 -42.60 18.64
CA LYS A 228 -10.01 -43.59 19.62
C LYS A 228 -11.04 -43.77 20.73
N PHE A 229 -11.51 -42.68 21.34
CA PHE A 229 -12.51 -42.71 22.41
C PHE A 229 -13.85 -43.32 21.95
N VAL A 230 -14.37 -42.90 20.80
CA VAL A 230 -15.65 -43.42 20.28
C VAL A 230 -15.55 -44.92 19.97
N ARG A 231 -14.42 -45.39 19.43
CA ARG A 231 -14.18 -46.83 19.20
C ARG A 231 -14.20 -47.61 20.51
N ALA A 232 -13.46 -47.15 21.53
CA ALA A 232 -13.44 -47.76 22.86
C ALA A 232 -14.85 -47.80 23.46
N ARG A 233 -15.56 -46.66 23.46
CA ARG A 233 -16.93 -46.53 23.99
C ARG A 233 -17.93 -47.48 23.31
N LYS A 234 -17.89 -47.58 21.97
CA LYS A 234 -18.72 -48.54 21.22
C LYS A 234 -18.40 -50.00 21.62
N GLY A 235 -17.12 -50.32 21.83
CA GLY A 235 -16.69 -51.61 22.35
C GLY A 235 -17.29 -51.90 23.73
N THR A 236 -17.18 -50.94 24.66
CA THR A 236 -17.75 -51.06 26.01
C THR A 236 -19.26 -51.26 26.00
N TYR A 237 -20.02 -50.50 25.20
CA TYR A 237 -21.47 -50.69 25.09
C TYR A 237 -21.85 -52.07 24.59
N LYS A 238 -21.14 -52.59 23.56
CA LYS A 238 -21.36 -53.94 23.06
C LYS A 238 -21.08 -54.99 24.12
N PHE A 239 -19.97 -54.85 24.85
CA PHE A 239 -19.61 -55.75 25.93
C PHE A 239 -20.65 -55.76 27.05
N GLN A 240 -21.06 -54.59 27.52
CA GLN A 240 -22.09 -54.44 28.56
C GLN A 240 -23.43 -55.04 28.12
N ALA A 241 -23.86 -54.79 26.87
CA ALA A 241 -25.09 -55.35 26.33
C ALA A 241 -25.04 -56.87 26.23
N ALA A 242 -23.90 -57.44 25.78
CA ALA A 242 -23.71 -58.88 25.73
C ALA A 242 -23.75 -59.51 27.13
N PHE A 243 -23.06 -58.91 28.10
CA PHE A 243 -23.05 -59.36 29.49
C PHE A 243 -24.46 -59.36 30.11
N ARG A 244 -25.16 -58.21 30.03
CA ARG A 244 -26.56 -58.10 30.51
C ARG A 244 -27.47 -59.10 29.80
N GLY A 245 -27.31 -59.28 28.49
CA GLY A 245 -28.08 -60.24 27.71
C GLY A 245 -27.85 -61.70 28.14
N VAL A 246 -26.62 -62.09 28.44
CA VAL A 246 -26.31 -63.44 28.98
C VAL A 246 -26.96 -63.61 30.35
N GLN A 247 -26.86 -62.61 31.23
CA GLN A 247 -27.46 -62.64 32.56
C GLN A 247 -28.99 -62.84 32.47
N THR A 248 -29.68 -62.07 31.63
CA THR A 248 -31.13 -62.23 31.42
C THR A 248 -31.49 -63.58 30.81
N ARG A 249 -30.72 -64.08 29.83
CA ARG A 249 -30.98 -65.41 29.23
C ARG A 249 -30.84 -66.55 30.24
N ARG A 250 -29.86 -66.48 31.15
CA ARG A 250 -29.71 -67.46 32.25
C ARG A 250 -30.94 -67.47 33.17
N LEU A 251 -31.44 -66.29 33.54
CA LEU A 251 -32.66 -66.16 34.35
C LEU A 251 -33.88 -66.73 33.62
N LEU A 252 -34.06 -66.39 32.34
CA LEU A 252 -35.17 -66.91 31.53
C LEU A 252 -35.11 -68.42 31.34
N ALA A 253 -33.92 -69.01 31.17
CA ALA A 253 -33.76 -70.46 31.09
C ALA A 253 -34.18 -71.14 32.41
N ALA A 254 -33.76 -70.59 33.56
CA ALA A 254 -34.18 -71.09 34.87
C ALA A 254 -35.70 -70.98 35.06
N ILE A 255 -36.31 -69.85 34.66
CA ILE A 255 -37.77 -69.67 34.69
C ILE A 255 -38.46 -70.71 33.78
N LYS A 256 -37.98 -70.93 32.55
CA LYS A 256 -38.55 -71.93 31.62
C LYS A 256 -38.53 -73.35 32.18
N VAL A 257 -37.41 -73.76 32.79
CA VAL A 257 -37.30 -75.08 33.43
C VAL A 257 -38.28 -75.18 34.60
N ALA A 258 -38.35 -74.15 35.44
CA ALA A 258 -39.27 -74.12 36.58
C ALA A 258 -40.75 -74.15 36.14
N THR A 259 -41.13 -73.44 35.08
CA THR A 259 -42.50 -73.45 34.56
C THR A 259 -42.85 -74.80 33.91
N PHE A 260 -41.93 -75.40 33.14
CA PHE A 260 -42.13 -76.73 32.56
C PHE A 260 -42.28 -77.80 33.66
N TYR A 261 -41.46 -77.73 34.70
CA TYR A 261 -41.58 -78.63 35.85
C TYR A 261 -42.92 -78.46 36.59
N ARG A 262 -43.37 -77.21 36.81
CA ARG A 262 -44.70 -76.93 37.38
C ARG A 262 -45.82 -77.54 36.54
N LYS A 263 -45.76 -77.41 35.22
CA LYS A 263 -46.71 -78.05 34.30
C LYS A 263 -46.68 -79.58 34.42
N TYR A 264 -45.49 -80.19 34.32
CA TYR A 264 -45.32 -81.64 34.39
C TYR A 264 -45.89 -82.21 35.70
N ARG A 265 -45.61 -81.56 36.83
CA ARG A 265 -46.14 -81.96 38.14
C ARG A 265 -47.67 -82.00 38.15
N ALA A 266 -48.32 -80.94 37.65
CA ALA A 266 -49.78 -80.86 37.56
C ALA A 266 -50.36 -81.94 36.61
N GLU A 267 -49.74 -82.14 35.45
CA GLU A 267 -50.18 -83.13 34.46
C GLU A 267 -50.02 -84.57 34.97
N LYS A 268 -48.92 -84.89 35.64
CA LYS A 268 -48.70 -86.20 36.28
C LYS A 268 -49.77 -86.47 37.34
N ALA A 269 -50.04 -85.50 38.22
CA ALA A 269 -51.09 -85.61 39.23
C ALA A 269 -52.47 -85.86 38.60
N PHE A 270 -52.81 -85.11 37.53
CA PHE A 270 -54.06 -85.29 36.80
C PHE A 270 -54.15 -86.66 36.10
N LYS A 271 -53.09 -87.13 35.44
CA LYS A 271 -53.07 -88.46 34.78
C LYS A 271 -53.25 -89.59 35.78
N MET A 272 -52.57 -89.53 36.93
CA MET A 272 -52.74 -90.49 38.02
C MET A 272 -54.20 -90.51 38.51
N LEU A 273 -54.76 -89.33 38.81
CA LEU A 273 -56.16 -89.22 39.22
C LEU A 273 -57.12 -89.76 38.15
N LYS A 274 -56.93 -89.40 36.89
CA LYS A 274 -57.74 -89.90 35.76
C LYS A 274 -57.68 -91.42 35.65
N SER A 275 -56.49 -92.03 35.75
CA SER A 275 -56.33 -93.48 35.68
C SER A 275 -57.03 -94.20 36.85
N ALA A 276 -56.93 -93.64 38.06
CA ALA A 276 -57.62 -94.16 39.24
C ALA A 276 -59.15 -94.04 39.11
N VAL A 277 -59.64 -92.90 38.62
CA VAL A 277 -61.08 -92.67 38.35
C VAL A 277 -61.59 -93.65 37.29
N ILE A 278 -60.88 -93.86 36.18
CA ILE A 278 -61.27 -94.83 35.15
C ILE A 278 -61.31 -96.26 35.72
N ALA A 279 -60.29 -96.66 36.48
CA ALA A 279 -60.27 -97.99 37.11
C ALA A 279 -61.45 -98.18 38.08
N LEU A 280 -61.76 -97.16 38.87
CA LEU A 280 -62.92 -97.13 39.76
C LEU A 280 -64.24 -97.21 38.98
N GLN A 281 -64.39 -96.43 37.92
CA GLN A 281 -65.57 -96.46 37.03
C GLN A 281 -65.77 -97.84 36.39
N CYS A 282 -64.69 -98.47 35.89
CA CYS A 282 -64.74 -99.82 35.35
C CYS A 282 -65.19 -100.84 36.41
N LYS A 283 -64.66 -100.75 37.64
CA LYS A 283 -65.06 -101.63 38.74
C LYS A 283 -66.54 -101.46 39.10
N ILE A 284 -67.02 -100.22 39.18
CA ILE A 284 -68.43 -99.91 39.44
C ILE A 284 -69.32 -100.48 38.31
N ARG A 285 -68.95 -100.31 37.04
CA ARG A 285 -69.68 -100.90 35.90
C ARG A 285 -69.78 -102.42 35.99
N VAL A 286 -68.69 -103.10 36.38
CA VAL A 286 -68.70 -104.56 36.60
C VAL A 286 -69.63 -104.95 37.76
N ILE A 287 -69.62 -104.19 38.87
CA ILE A 287 -70.52 -104.44 40.01
C ILE A 287 -71.98 -104.28 39.57
N ILE A 288 -72.32 -103.23 38.84
CA ILE A 288 -73.67 -103.00 38.29
C ILE A 288 -74.08 -104.16 37.38
N ALA A 289 -73.21 -104.57 36.45
CA ALA A 289 -73.49 -105.69 35.53
C ALA A 289 -73.65 -107.03 36.27
N LYS A 290 -72.82 -107.32 37.29
CA LYS A 290 -72.98 -108.50 38.15
C LYS A 290 -74.30 -108.49 38.91
N LYS A 291 -74.71 -107.32 39.42
CA LYS A 291 -76.00 -107.16 40.10
C LYS A 291 -77.16 -107.42 39.14
N ALA A 292 -77.08 -106.94 37.90
CA ALA A 292 -78.06 -107.21 36.85
C ALA A 292 -78.13 -108.72 36.48
N ILE A 293 -76.99 -109.39 36.26
CA ILE A 293 -76.95 -110.84 35.96
C ILE A 293 -77.52 -111.67 37.12
N ASN A 294 -77.18 -111.33 38.36
CA ASN A 294 -77.72 -112.03 39.53
C ASN A 294 -79.24 -111.84 39.66
N GLY A 295 -79.77 -110.66 39.28
CA GLY A 295 -81.20 -110.41 39.16
C GLY A 295 -81.86 -111.35 38.14
N LEU A 296 -81.35 -111.38 36.90
CA LEU A 296 -81.84 -112.27 35.84
C LEU A 296 -81.77 -113.76 36.21
N LYS A 297 -80.69 -114.20 36.89
CA LYS A 297 -80.58 -115.57 37.40
C LYS A 297 -81.61 -115.89 38.49
N GLY A 298 -81.98 -114.90 39.31
CA GLY A 298 -83.07 -115.01 40.28
C GLY A 298 -84.41 -115.22 39.58
N GLU A 299 -84.71 -114.43 38.56
CA GLU A 299 -85.91 -114.57 37.73
C GLU A 299 -85.97 -115.95 37.04
N GLN A 300 -84.85 -116.43 36.50
CA GLN A 300 -84.76 -117.74 35.86
C GLN A 300 -85.04 -118.91 36.81
N LYS A 301 -84.59 -118.82 38.08
CA LYS A 301 -84.93 -119.83 39.11
C LYS A 301 -86.42 -119.84 39.46
N ASN A 302 -87.10 -118.69 39.41
CA ASN A 302 -88.55 -118.63 39.60
C ASN A 302 -89.31 -119.28 38.44
N ILE A 303 -88.85 -119.11 37.20
CA ILE A 303 -89.39 -119.82 36.02
C ILE A 303 -89.20 -121.35 36.15
N GLY A 304 -88.03 -121.79 36.65
CA GLY A 304 -87.77 -123.20 36.92
C GLY A 304 -88.74 -123.82 37.95
N LYS A 305 -89.04 -123.10 39.03
CA LYS A 305 -90.05 -123.51 40.03
C LYS A 305 -91.46 -123.57 39.44
N LEU A 306 -91.83 -122.61 38.58
CA LEU A 306 -93.13 -122.62 37.89
C LEU A 306 -93.29 -123.85 36.97
N ARG A 307 -92.23 -124.26 36.26
CA ARG A 307 -92.25 -125.50 35.46
C ARG A 307 -92.44 -126.76 36.31
N GLN A 308 -91.72 -126.87 37.43
CA GLN A 308 -91.85 -128.01 38.34
C GLN A 308 -93.25 -128.13 38.95
N ASN A 309 -93.87 -127.02 39.36
CA ASN A 309 -95.26 -127.04 39.82
C ASN A 309 -96.24 -127.44 38.72
N ASN A 310 -96.00 -127.01 37.48
CA ASN A 310 -96.83 -127.40 36.32
C ASN A 310 -96.70 -128.90 35.98
N GLU A 311 -95.50 -129.48 36.07
CA GLU A 311 -95.28 -130.92 35.88
C GLU A 311 -95.87 -131.74 37.04
N ARG A 312 -95.82 -131.23 38.28
CA ARG A 312 -96.43 -131.87 39.44
C ARG A 312 -97.96 -131.92 39.34
N LEU A 313 -98.59 -130.83 38.89
CA LEU A 313 -100.02 -130.80 38.59
C LEU A 313 -100.40 -131.78 37.48
N LYS A 314 -99.57 -131.93 36.44
CA LYS A 314 -99.78 -132.95 35.38
C LYS A 314 -99.69 -134.39 35.90
N MET A 315 -98.77 -134.67 36.82
CA MET A 315 -98.65 -135.99 37.45
C MET A 315 -99.82 -136.29 38.40
N GLU A 316 -100.32 -135.29 39.14
CA GLU A 316 -101.54 -135.43 39.96
C GLU A 316 -102.77 -135.72 39.08
N MET A 317 -102.92 -135.04 37.94
CA MET A 317 -103.99 -135.34 36.97
C MET A 317 -103.91 -136.76 36.41
N ASN A 318 -102.72 -137.22 35.98
CA ASN A 318 -102.53 -138.57 35.44
C ASN A 318 -102.76 -139.68 36.49
N SER A 319 -102.49 -139.41 37.77
CA SER A 319 -102.74 -140.37 38.86
C SER A 319 -104.23 -140.50 39.23
N LEU A 320 -105.02 -139.44 39.03
CA LEU A 320 -106.47 -139.47 39.22
C LEU A 320 -107.17 -140.20 38.06
N GLU A 321 -106.65 -140.10 36.84
CA GLU A 321 -107.16 -140.87 35.69
C GLU A 321 -106.92 -142.39 35.83
N ALA A 322 -105.84 -142.80 36.51
CA ALA A 322 -105.56 -144.22 36.77
C ALA A 322 -106.36 -144.83 37.95
N MET A 323 -106.98 -144.01 38.80
CA MET A 323 -107.91 -144.46 39.86
C MET A 323 -109.34 -144.74 39.32
N LEU A 324 -109.57 -144.58 38.01
CA LEU A 324 -110.89 -144.66 37.36
C LEU A 324 -110.97 -145.66 36.18
N ALA A 325 -110.06 -146.66 36.09
CA ALA A 325 -110.08 -147.71 35.05
C ALA A 325 -110.00 -149.13 35.64
#